data_AF-A0A4U9XJL0-F1
#
_entry.id   AF-A0A4U9XJL0-F1
#
_cell.length_a   1.000
_cell.length_b   1.000
_cell.length_c   1.000
_cell.angle_alpha   90.00
_cell.angle_beta   90.00
_cell.angle_gamma   90.00
#
_symmetry.space_group_name_H-M   'P 1'
#
loop_
_entity.id
_entity.type
_entity.pdbx_description
1 polymer ?
#
loop_
_entity_poly.entity_id
_entity_poly.type
_entity_poly.pdbx_seq_one_letter_code
_entity_poly.pdbx_strand_id
1 'polypeptide(L)'
;MYKVKIEFTSGSSLDYTSRNKDEINKIIHCLENNIPLDIIEGNRTILVVPQNVLFLDVSELQEEKTSSSGMGFLIRCIKCGKVSTIKSKDEGRNVCYECKGGEEE
;
A
#
# COMPACT_ATOMS: atom_id res chain seq x y z
N MET A 1 -1.21 -9.17 -0.26
CA MET A 1 -0.69 -8.85 1.10
C MET A 1 -1.78 -8.11 1.85
N TYR A 2 -1.89 -8.24 3.16
CA TYR A 2 -2.94 -7.58 3.96
C TYR A 2 -2.31 -6.50 4.83
N LYS A 3 -2.91 -5.31 4.83
CA LYS A 3 -2.60 -4.23 5.76
C LYS A 3 -3.72 -4.16 6.79
N VAL A 4 -3.34 -4.15 8.06
CA VAL A 4 -4.24 -3.99 9.20
C VAL A 4 -3.84 -2.73 9.93
N LYS A 5 -4.80 -1.83 10.15
CA LYS A 5 -4.63 -0.67 11.01
C LYS A 5 -5.61 -0.76 12.17
N ILE A 6 -5.09 -0.72 13.39
CA ILE A 6 -5.87 -0.73 14.63
C ILE A 6 -5.66 0.62 15.31
N GLU A 7 -6.73 1.35 15.56
CA GLU A 7 -6.68 2.60 16.35
C GLU A 7 -7.25 2.35 17.73
N PHE A 8 -6.54 2.81 18.75
CA PHE A 8 -6.93 2.63 20.14
C PHE A 8 -7.58 3.90 20.71
N THR A 9 -8.39 3.74 21.73
CA THR A 9 -9.04 4.84 22.46
C THR A 9 -8.04 5.79 23.13
N SER A 10 -6.80 5.36 23.35
CA SER A 10 -5.69 6.20 23.82
C SER A 10 -5.17 7.19 22.76
N GLY A 11 -5.63 7.09 21.52
CA GLY A 11 -5.10 7.83 20.37
C GLY A 11 -3.86 7.20 19.73
N SER A 12 -3.38 6.07 20.26
CA SER A 12 -2.31 5.29 19.65
C SER A 12 -2.85 4.46 18.48
N SER A 13 -1.99 4.10 17.53
CA SER A 13 -2.33 3.17 16.44
C SER A 13 -1.29 2.07 16.28
N LEU A 14 -1.74 0.92 15.80
CA LEU A 14 -0.91 -0.18 15.34
C LEU A 14 -1.14 -0.39 13.85
N ASP A 15 -0.09 -0.18 13.06
CA ASP A 15 -0.07 -0.51 11.64
C ASP A 15 0.72 -1.81 11.46
N TYR A 16 0.04 -2.84 10.95
CA TYR A 16 0.57 -4.18 10.79
C TYR A 16 0.35 -4.67 9.36
N THR A 17 1.29 -5.43 8.81
CA THR A 17 1.12 -6.07 7.50
C THR A 17 1.38 -7.57 7.58
N SER A 18 0.43 -8.37 7.12
CA SER A 18 0.56 -9.83 7.07
C SER A 18 0.39 -10.34 5.64
N ARG A 19 1.06 -11.44 5.32
CA ARG A 19 0.79 -12.20 4.09
C ARG A 19 -0.16 -13.38 4.34
N ASN A 20 -0.47 -13.67 5.61
CA ASN A 20 -1.26 -14.82 6.00
C ASN A 20 -2.73 -14.44 6.22
N LYS A 21 -3.62 -14.88 5.32
CA LYS A 21 -5.05 -14.59 5.42
C LYS A 21 -5.70 -15.18 6.67
N ASP A 22 -5.27 -16.37 7.11
CA ASP A 22 -5.81 -17.02 8.30
C ASP A 22 -5.51 -16.23 9.57
N GLU A 23 -4.33 -15.62 9.63
CA GLU A 23 -3.95 -14.74 10.72
C GLU A 23 -4.81 -13.48 10.77
N ILE A 24 -5.10 -12.87 9.62
CA ILE A 24 -6.02 -11.73 9.51
C ILE A 24 -7.43 -12.11 9.96
N ASN A 25 -7.94 -13.25 9.50
CA ASN A 25 -9.25 -13.75 9.91
C ASN A 25 -9.31 -13.99 11.43
N LYS A 26 -8.22 -14.50 12.02
CA LYS A 26 -8.11 -14.66 13.48
C LYS A 26 -8.16 -13.31 14.20
N ILE A 27 -7.46 -12.30 13.69
CA ILE A 27 -7.47 -10.94 14.26
C ILE A 27 -8.90 -10.38 14.26
N ILE A 28 -9.58 -10.43 13.10
CA ILE A 28 -10.96 -9.93 12.96
C ILE A 28 -11.89 -10.68 13.94
N HIS A 29 -11.84 -12.01 13.93
CA HIS A 29 -12.67 -12.84 14.80
C HIS A 29 -12.44 -12.53 16.29
N CYS A 30 -11.18 -12.39 16.72
CA CYS A 30 -10.88 -12.06 18.12
C CYS A 30 -11.43 -10.69 18.51
N LEU A 31 -11.27 -9.68 17.65
CA LEU A 31 -11.77 -8.33 17.92
C LEU A 31 -13.30 -8.29 17.98
N GLU A 32 -14.00 -8.90 17.02
CA GLU A 32 -15.47 -8.97 17.00
C GLU A 32 -16.05 -9.69 18.21
N ASN A 33 -15.38 -10.76 18.67
CA ASN A 33 -15.82 -11.55 19.82
C ASN A 33 -15.27 -11.03 21.17
N ASN A 34 -14.65 -9.85 21.19
CA ASN A 34 -14.06 -9.27 22.40
C ASN A 34 -13.03 -10.18 23.11
N ILE A 35 -12.29 -10.97 22.34
CA ILE A 35 -11.23 -11.86 22.83
C ILE A 35 -9.88 -11.14 22.74
N PRO A 36 -9.12 -11.01 23.84
CA PRO A 36 -7.76 -10.48 23.82
C PRO A 36 -6.86 -11.26 22.88
N LEU A 37 -5.99 -10.56 22.14
CA LEU A 37 -5.09 -11.14 21.17
C LEU A 37 -3.67 -10.65 21.37
N ASP A 38 -2.70 -11.55 21.34
CA ASP A 38 -1.29 -11.23 21.22
C ASP A 38 -0.87 -11.20 19.74
N ILE A 39 -0.22 -10.11 19.33
CA ILE A 39 0.39 -9.95 18.01
C ILE A 39 1.91 -9.93 18.20
N ILE A 40 2.62 -10.80 17.49
CA ILE A 40 4.08 -10.89 17.55
C ILE A 40 4.67 -10.12 16.37
N GLU A 41 5.39 -9.04 16.65
CA GLU A 41 6.09 -8.23 15.66
C GLU A 41 7.60 -8.25 15.95
N GLY A 42 8.32 -9.11 15.23
CA GLY A 42 9.74 -9.37 15.49
C GLY A 42 9.96 -9.94 16.90
N ASN A 43 10.68 -9.19 17.75
CA ASN A 43 10.94 -9.58 19.14
C ASN A 43 9.95 -8.95 20.14
N ARG A 44 8.92 -8.27 19.64
CA ARG A 44 7.90 -7.61 20.48
C ARG A 44 6.61 -8.40 20.44
N THR A 45 5.96 -8.51 21.59
CA THR A 45 4.60 -9.02 21.69
C THR A 45 3.70 -7.87 22.09
N ILE A 46 2.68 -7.60 21.27
CA ILE A 46 1.71 -6.53 21.46
C ILE A 46 0.41 -7.18 21.89
N LEU A 47 -0.04 -6.88 23.11
CA LEU A 47 -1.34 -7.34 23.59
C LEU A 47 -2.42 -6.35 23.16
N VAL A 48 -3.32 -6.80 22.29
CA VAL A 48 -4.48 -6.08 21.81
C VAL A 48 -5.69 -6.47 22.66
N VAL A 49 -6.21 -5.50 23.41
CA VAL A 49 -7.44 -5.65 24.18
C VAL A 49 -8.57 -5.01 23.37
N PRO A 50 -9.57 -5.79 22.90
CA PRO A 50 -10.62 -5.30 21.98
C PRO A 50 -11.41 -4.10 22.52
N GLN A 51 -11.61 -4.04 23.83
CA GLN A 51 -12.33 -2.94 24.49
C GLN A 51 -11.64 -1.57 24.33
N ASN A 52 -10.34 -1.58 24.03
CA ASN A 52 -9.56 -0.36 23.79
C ASN A 52 -9.46 -0.03 22.30
N VAL A 53 -10.06 -0.82 21.41
CA VAL A 53 -10.02 -0.58 19.96
C VAL A 53 -11.18 0.34 19.58
N LEU A 54 -10.83 1.47 18.99
CA LEU A 54 -11.77 2.44 18.43
C LEU A 54 -12.17 2.05 17.01
N PHE A 55 -11.19 1.61 16.21
CA PHE A 55 -11.36 1.35 14.79
C PHE A 55 -10.39 0.28 14.30
N LEU A 56 -10.88 -0.57 13.39
CA LEU A 56 -10.12 -1.60 12.69
C LEU A 56 -10.34 -1.41 11.19
N ASP A 57 -9.25 -1.21 10.45
CA ASP A 57 -9.24 -1.23 8.99
C ASP A 57 -8.38 -2.40 8.51
N VAL A 58 -8.95 -3.22 7.64
CA VAL A 58 -8.26 -4.34 7.00
C VAL A 58 -8.40 -4.17 5.49
N SER A 59 -7.28 -3.90 4.85
CA SER A 59 -7.20 -3.70 3.41
C SER A 59 -6.34 -4.79 2.77
N GLU A 60 -6.89 -5.49 1.79
CA GLU A 60 -6.10 -6.36 0.92
C GLU A 60 -5.32 -5.48 -0.06
N LEU A 61 -4.01 -5.38 0.17
CA LEU A 61 -3.08 -4.89 -0.84
C LEU A 61 -3.04 -5.95 -1.93
N GLN A 62 -3.75 -5.69 -3.02
CA GLN A 62 -3.40 -6.32 -4.28
C GLN A 62 -1.94 -5.97 -4.52
N GLU A 63 -1.09 -7.00 -4.65
CA GLU A 63 0.18 -6.79 -5.32
C GLU A 63 -0.22 -6.28 -6.70
N GLU A 64 -0.17 -4.96 -6.89
CA GLU A 64 0.05 -4.45 -8.23
C GLU A 64 1.26 -5.24 -8.70
N LYS A 65 1.03 -6.16 -9.65
CA LYS A 65 2.10 -6.71 -10.44
C LYS A 65 2.71 -5.49 -11.10
N THR A 66 3.67 -4.85 -10.43
CA THR A 66 4.75 -4.14 -11.10
C THR A 66 5.45 -5.23 -11.89
N SER A 67 4.85 -5.54 -13.03
CA SER A 67 5.59 -6.05 -14.17
C SER A 67 6.76 -5.09 -14.27
N SER A 68 7.93 -5.64 -13.98
CA SER A 68 9.22 -4.98 -14.12
C SER A 68 9.39 -4.60 -15.59
N SER A 69 8.68 -3.57 -16.02
CA SER A 69 8.74 -2.99 -17.36
C SER A 69 9.46 -1.66 -17.25
N GLY A 70 10.75 -1.75 -16.95
CA GLY A 70 11.76 -0.72 -17.18
C GLY A 70 11.79 0.42 -16.17
N MET A 71 12.98 0.68 -15.63
CA MET A 71 13.30 1.96 -14.98
C MET A 71 12.98 3.09 -15.97
N GLY A 72 11.93 3.83 -15.68
CA GLY A 72 11.53 5.00 -16.43
C GLY A 72 11.49 6.22 -15.53
N PHE A 73 11.85 7.37 -16.09
CA PHE A 73 11.77 8.65 -15.40
C PHE A 73 10.38 9.24 -15.57
N LEU A 74 9.81 9.75 -14.49
CA LEU A 74 8.61 10.57 -14.55
C LEU A 74 8.98 11.97 -15.06
N ILE A 75 8.31 12.40 -16.12
CA ILE A 75 8.43 13.75 -16.67
C ILE A 75 7.06 14.42 -16.67
N ARG A 76 7.04 15.74 -16.62
CA ARG A 76 5.84 16.52 -16.95
C ARG A 76 5.93 16.95 -18.42
N CYS A 77 4.99 16.51 -19.24
CA CYS A 77 4.97 16.82 -20.67
C CYS A 77 4.68 18.32 -20.90
N ILE A 78 5.56 19.01 -21.61
CA ILE A 78 5.37 20.44 -21.96
C ILE A 78 4.23 20.67 -22.96
N LYS A 79 3.84 19.65 -23.75
CA LYS A 79 2.78 19.78 -24.76
C LYS A 79 1.38 19.59 -24.17
N CYS A 80 1.19 18.60 -23.31
CA CYS A 80 -0.14 18.26 -22.77
C CYS A 80 -0.29 18.48 -21.25
N GLY A 81 0.79 18.88 -20.56
CA GLY A 81 0.78 19.15 -19.12
C GLY A 81 0.69 17.91 -18.22
N LYS A 82 0.45 16.72 -18.79
CA LYS A 82 0.32 15.46 -18.05
C LYS A 82 1.68 14.94 -17.56
N VAL A 83 1.66 14.25 -16.42
CA VAL A 83 2.82 13.47 -15.95
C VAL A 83 2.84 12.14 -16.70
N SER A 84 4.00 11.76 -17.23
CA SER A 84 4.20 10.54 -18.02
C SER A 84 5.54 9.90 -17.73
N THR A 85 5.63 8.59 -17.88
CA THR A 85 6.87 7.83 -17.71
C THR A 85 7.60 7.68 -19.05
N ILE A 86 8.88 8.06 -19.09
CA ILE A 86 9.78 7.85 -20.23
C ILE A 86 10.86 6.82 -19.89
N LYS A 87 11.39 6.08 -20.86
CA LYS A 87 12.48 5.13 -20.64
C LYS A 87 13.76 5.87 -20.26
N SER A 88 14.62 5.26 -19.45
CA SER A 88 15.90 5.85 -19.03
C SER A 88 16.81 6.29 -20.19
N LYS A 89 16.77 5.61 -21.34
CA LYS A 89 17.50 6.01 -22.56
C LYS A 89 17.07 7.36 -23.15
N ASP A 90 15.91 7.87 -22.75
CA ASP A 90 15.31 9.09 -23.23
C ASP A 90 15.38 10.21 -22.16
N GLU A 91 16.24 10.05 -21.15
CA GLU A 91 16.53 11.03 -20.10
C GLU A 91 16.88 12.40 -20.72
N GLY A 92 16.29 13.47 -20.18
CA GLY A 92 16.37 14.83 -20.74
C GLY A 92 15.22 15.21 -21.69
N ARG A 93 14.32 14.28 -22.03
CA ARG A 93 13.08 14.63 -22.75
C ARG A 93 12.02 15.19 -21.81
N ASN A 94 11.37 16.27 -22.25
CA ASN A 94 10.26 16.90 -21.54
C ASN A 94 8.90 16.71 -22.26
N VAL A 95 8.81 15.77 -23.21
CA VAL A 95 7.59 15.48 -23.99
C VAL A 95 7.28 13.98 -23.87
N CYS A 96 6.01 13.63 -23.59
CA CYS A 96 5.58 12.24 -23.46
C CYS A 96 5.53 11.52 -24.82
N TYR A 97 5.52 10.17 -24.80
CA TYR A 97 5.47 9.37 -26.03
C TYR A 97 4.20 9.61 -26.86
N GLU A 98 3.06 9.89 -26.24
CA GLU A 98 1.82 10.22 -26.96
C GLU A 98 1.95 11.51 -27.77
N CYS A 99 2.57 12.55 -27.19
CA CYS A 99 2.80 13.82 -27.87
C CYS A 99 4.02 13.81 -28.80
N LYS A 100 4.85 12.77 -28.71
CA LYS A 100 6.00 12.54 -29.59
C LYS A 100 5.61 11.68 -30.80
N GLY A 101 4.77 10.66 -30.61
CA GLY A 101 4.30 9.75 -31.65
C GLY A 101 3.14 10.29 -32.48
N GLY A 102 2.84 11.60 -32.39
CA GLY A 102 1.89 12.29 -33.26
C GLY A 102 2.50 12.85 -34.55
N GLU A 103 3.72 12.42 -34.89
CA GLU A 103 4.37 12.72 -36.17
C GLU A 103 4.73 11.39 -36.84
N GLU A 104 3.74 10.68 -37.39
CA GLU A 104 3.89 9.74 -38.50
C GLU A 104 2.49 9.31 -39.01
N GLU A 105 2.20 9.82 -40.22
CA GLU A 105 1.06 9.61 -41.17
C GLU A 105 -0.38 10.01 -40.80
#